data_AF-C0HB06-F1
#
_entry.id   AF-C0HB06-F1
#
_cell.length_a   1.000
_cell.length_b   1.000
_cell.length_c   1.000
_cell.angle_alpha   90.00
_cell.angle_beta   90.00
_cell.angle_gamma   90.00
#
_symmetry.space_group_name_H-M   'P 1'
#
loop_
_entity.id
_entity.type
_entity.pdbx_description
1 polymer ?
#
loop_
_entity_poly.entity_id
_entity_poly.type
_entity_poly.pdbx_seq_one_letter_code
_entity_poly.pdbx_strand_id
1 'polypeptide(L)'
;MRDSQGTDGVNPPPPQPGSHKPAPGPRPGPTAAEAQEELRRKFEREQAQVQEQLFRLAQREREAAAATAGRKGEAHDGLNPAVLREKGKTHEELMKAKQLAKQLEKKEAELQHLAAFYKEQLHILEKKNLDYYQQTSEQYNEAADKAEAHIKPRPAVSICPELQAQVLHCYRENQQQTLHCSTVAKEYMDCIQAAKKTLLINHG
;
A
#
# COMPACT_ATOMS: atom_id res chain seq x y z
N MET A 1 34.14 20.55 60.60
CA MET A 1 34.20 19.67 61.79
C MET A 1 35.44 18.81 61.68
N ARG A 2 36.48 19.17 62.47
CA ARG A 2 37.76 18.46 62.75
C ARG A 2 38.64 18.15 61.54
N ASP A 3 39.73 18.90 61.29
CA ASP A 3 40.99 18.99 62.05
C ASP A 3 41.69 17.64 62.22
N SER A 4 42.85 17.48 61.58
CA SER A 4 44.12 17.18 62.27
C SER A 4 45.30 17.38 61.33
N GLN A 5 46.21 18.22 61.81
CA GLN A 5 47.47 18.65 61.24
C GLN A 5 48.53 17.54 61.35
N GLY A 6 49.61 17.70 60.56
CA GLY A 6 50.82 16.89 60.69
C GLY A 6 51.84 17.29 59.62
N THR A 7 52.33 18.53 59.71
CA THR A 7 53.56 18.98 59.03
C THR A 7 54.76 18.28 59.67
N ASP A 8 55.72 17.82 58.89
CA ASP A 8 57.13 18.13 59.17
C ASP A 8 58.00 17.83 57.95
N GLY A 9 58.62 18.91 57.46
CA GLY A 9 59.60 18.87 56.40
C GLY A 9 60.96 18.44 56.95
N VAL A 10 61.63 17.57 56.21
CA VAL A 10 63.06 17.28 56.42
C VAL A 10 63.83 17.91 55.28
N ASN A 11 64.39 19.07 55.59
CA ASN A 11 65.39 19.78 54.82
C ASN A 11 66.76 19.09 55.04
N PRO A 12 67.60 18.86 54.01
CA PRO A 12 68.91 18.25 54.20
C PRO A 12 69.91 19.21 54.88
N PRO A 13 70.97 18.67 55.55
CA PRO A 13 71.86 19.43 56.41
C PRO A 13 72.86 20.32 55.66
N PRO A 14 73.42 21.35 56.34
CA PRO A 14 74.30 22.35 55.74
C PRO A 14 75.74 21.82 55.54
N PRO A 15 76.45 22.24 54.47
CA PRO A 15 77.87 21.94 54.30
C PRO A 15 78.76 23.12 54.76
N GLN A 16 79.83 22.82 55.48
CA GLN A 16 81.03 23.66 55.67
C GLN A 16 82.25 22.77 56.01
N PRO A 17 83.52 23.24 55.92
CA PRO A 17 84.15 23.87 54.77
C PRO A 17 85.60 23.36 54.55
N GLY A 18 86.18 23.68 53.38
CA GLY A 18 87.63 23.90 53.25
C GLY A 18 88.41 22.89 52.44
N SER A 19 88.89 23.31 51.27
CA SER A 19 90.29 23.16 50.80
C SER A 19 90.47 23.88 49.46
N HIS A 20 91.51 24.71 49.39
CA HIS A 20 91.75 25.79 48.42
C HIS A 20 92.44 25.32 47.13
N LYS A 21 92.18 25.99 45.98
CA LYS A 21 93.17 26.61 45.05
C LYS A 21 92.53 27.19 43.76
N PRO A 22 93.19 28.10 43.01
CA PRO A 22 92.61 29.38 42.61
C PRO A 22 92.30 29.51 41.10
N ALA A 23 91.53 30.56 40.78
CA ALA A 23 91.07 30.97 39.45
C ALA A 23 92.16 31.54 38.52
N PRO A 24 91.89 31.61 37.21
CA PRO A 24 92.35 32.71 36.35
C PRO A 24 91.21 33.42 35.58
N GLY A 25 91.43 34.70 35.25
CA GLY A 25 90.46 35.66 34.71
C GLY A 25 90.04 35.52 33.23
N PRO A 26 89.27 36.51 32.70
CA PRO A 26 88.34 36.32 31.57
C PRO A 26 88.96 36.51 30.17
N ARG A 27 88.41 35.82 29.15
CA ARG A 27 88.74 36.01 27.71
C ARG A 27 87.49 36.35 26.87
N PRO A 28 87.66 37.05 25.72
CA PRO A 28 86.59 37.70 24.94
C PRO A 28 85.86 36.75 23.97
N GLY A 29 84.63 37.13 23.54
CA GLY A 29 83.71 36.30 22.75
C GLY A 29 84.03 36.11 21.25
N PRO A 30 83.37 35.13 20.58
CA PRO A 30 83.76 34.56 19.29
C PRO A 30 83.36 35.37 18.03
N THR A 31 84.07 35.10 16.92
CA THR A 31 84.04 35.73 15.58
C THR A 31 82.91 35.19 14.66
N ALA A 32 82.64 35.88 13.54
CA ALA A 32 81.52 35.59 12.63
C ALA A 32 81.50 34.16 12.03
N ALA A 33 82.66 33.53 11.84
CA ALA A 33 82.76 32.15 11.37
C ALA A 33 82.31 31.14 12.44
N GLU A 34 82.63 31.41 13.71
CA GLU A 34 82.20 30.60 14.85
C GLU A 34 80.67 30.69 15.05
N ALA A 35 80.07 31.87 14.78
CA ALA A 35 78.61 32.05 14.80
C ALA A 35 77.90 31.27 13.68
N GLN A 36 78.49 31.17 12.48
CA GLN A 36 77.93 30.40 11.36
C GLN A 36 78.00 28.89 11.63
N GLU A 37 79.10 28.42 12.22
CA GLU A 37 79.24 27.02 12.64
C GLU A 37 78.27 26.68 13.79
N GLU A 38 78.05 27.59 14.74
CA GLU A 38 77.07 27.44 15.79
C GLU A 38 75.64 27.30 15.24
N LEU A 39 75.28 28.11 14.23
CA LEU A 39 73.98 28.03 13.56
C LEU A 39 73.79 26.69 12.85
N ARG A 40 74.81 26.19 12.15
CA ARG A 40 74.78 24.87 11.52
C ARG A 40 74.61 23.76 12.56
N ARG A 41 75.36 23.82 13.67
CA ARG A 41 75.24 22.86 14.79
C ARG A 41 73.85 22.91 15.43
N LYS A 42 73.22 24.09 15.52
CA LYS A 42 71.83 24.23 15.99
C LYS A 42 70.85 23.57 15.03
N PHE A 43 70.99 23.83 13.73
CA PHE A 43 70.15 23.21 12.71
C PHE A 43 70.24 21.68 12.70
N GLU A 44 71.45 21.12 12.80
CA GLU A 44 71.66 19.67 12.88
C GLU A 44 71.04 19.07 14.17
N ARG A 45 71.11 19.78 15.30
CA ARG A 45 70.45 19.37 16.56
C ARG A 45 68.93 19.42 16.45
N GLU A 46 68.37 20.48 15.87
CA GLU A 46 66.93 20.59 15.63
C GLU A 46 66.44 19.50 14.69
N GLN A 47 67.20 19.20 13.63
CA GLN A 47 66.88 18.13 12.69
C GLN A 47 66.90 16.76 13.37
N ALA A 48 67.88 16.49 14.25
CA ALA A 48 67.93 15.27 15.04
C ALA A 48 66.75 15.15 16.01
N GLN A 49 66.37 16.25 16.67
CA GLN A 49 65.21 16.28 17.58
C GLN A 49 63.90 16.02 16.83
N VAL A 50 63.73 16.59 15.64
CA VAL A 50 62.54 16.34 14.80
C VAL A 50 62.49 14.88 14.36
N GLN A 51 63.61 14.30 13.92
CA GLN A 51 63.67 12.88 13.56
C GLN A 51 63.33 11.97 14.74
N GLU A 52 63.85 12.27 15.93
CA GLU A 52 63.54 11.52 17.16
C GLU A 52 62.05 11.61 17.52
N GLN A 53 61.45 12.80 17.43
CA GLN A 53 60.01 12.99 17.67
C GLN A 53 59.15 12.20 16.68
N LEU A 54 59.52 12.21 15.40
CA LEU A 54 58.84 11.44 14.36
C LEU A 54 58.95 9.93 14.62
N PHE A 55 60.12 9.44 15.02
CA PHE A 55 60.31 8.04 15.38
C PHE A 55 59.41 7.65 16.57
N ARG A 56 59.35 8.51 17.60
CA ARG A 56 58.51 8.29 18.78
C ARG A 56 57.01 8.31 18.45
N LEU A 57 56.58 9.19 17.54
CA LEU A 57 55.21 9.23 17.03
C LEU A 57 54.87 7.96 16.24
N ALA A 58 55.74 7.55 15.31
CA ALA A 58 55.56 6.33 14.53
C ALA A 58 55.52 5.07 15.42
N GLN A 59 56.31 5.04 16.49
CA GLN A 59 56.27 3.95 17.47
C GLN A 59 54.93 3.92 18.22
N ARG A 60 54.43 5.08 18.68
CA ARG A 60 53.11 5.18 19.34
C ARG A 60 51.96 4.79 18.42
N GLU A 61 52.02 5.15 17.13
CA GLU A 61 51.02 4.74 16.15
C GLU A 61 51.03 3.22 15.93
N ARG A 62 52.21 2.61 15.86
CA ARG A 62 52.33 1.13 15.77
C ARG A 62 51.80 0.43 17.02
N GLU A 63 52.11 0.95 18.21
CA GLU A 63 51.61 0.42 19.47
C GLU A 63 50.08 0.57 19.60
N ALA A 64 49.52 1.71 19.17
CA ALA A 64 48.08 1.95 19.13
C ALA A 64 47.36 1.04 18.10
N ALA A 65 47.97 0.84 16.93
CA ALA A 65 47.47 -0.10 15.93
C ALA A 65 47.51 -1.55 16.44
N ALA A 66 48.57 -1.95 17.13
CA ALA A 66 48.67 -3.28 17.75
C ALA A 66 47.64 -3.47 18.88
N ALA A 67 47.43 -2.45 19.73
CA ALA A 67 46.42 -2.50 20.79
C ALA A 67 44.98 -2.59 20.25
N THR A 68 44.69 -1.92 19.13
CA THR A 68 43.37 -1.99 18.49
C THR A 68 43.17 -3.27 17.69
N ALA A 69 44.22 -3.82 17.07
CA ALA A 69 44.20 -5.13 16.45
C ALA A 69 43.98 -6.24 17.47
N GLY A 70 44.62 -6.16 18.65
CA GLY A 70 44.38 -7.05 19.79
C GLY A 70 42.93 -7.03 20.25
N ARG A 71 42.35 -5.83 20.45
CA ARG A 71 40.92 -5.68 20.78
C ARG A 71 39.97 -6.20 19.70
N LYS A 72 40.32 -6.09 18.42
CA LYS A 72 39.52 -6.66 17.31
C LYS A 72 39.65 -8.18 17.26
N GLY A 73 40.83 -8.72 17.53
CA GLY A 73 41.07 -10.16 17.69
C GLY A 73 40.26 -10.74 18.85
N GLU A 74 40.26 -10.09 20.01
CA GLU A 74 39.47 -10.47 21.19
C GLU A 74 37.96 -10.23 21.02
N ALA A 75 37.53 -9.21 20.27
CA ALA A 75 36.11 -9.02 19.94
C ALA A 75 35.60 -10.02 18.89
N HIS A 76 36.49 -10.56 18.06
CA HIS A 76 36.18 -11.63 17.12
C HIS A 76 36.23 -13.01 17.77
N ASP A 77 37.14 -13.22 18.73
CA ASP A 77 37.26 -14.45 19.53
C ASP A 77 36.27 -14.50 20.73
N GLY A 78 35.74 -13.35 21.14
CA GLY A 78 34.88 -13.16 22.30
C GLY A 78 33.45 -12.71 21.98
N LEU A 79 32.87 -13.11 20.85
CA LEU A 79 31.41 -13.00 20.70
C LEU A 79 30.75 -13.83 21.80
N ASN A 80 30.06 -13.17 22.74
CA ASN A 80 29.32 -13.83 23.82
C ASN A 80 28.55 -15.03 23.23
N PRO A 81 28.71 -16.27 23.74
CA PRO A 81 28.07 -17.46 23.20
C PRO A 81 26.56 -17.32 22.96
N ALA A 82 25.89 -16.47 23.76
CA ALA A 82 24.50 -16.09 23.54
C ALA A 82 24.26 -15.41 22.18
N VAL A 83 25.12 -14.47 21.76
CA VAL A 83 25.01 -13.74 20.49
C VAL A 83 25.20 -14.66 19.29
N LEU A 84 26.14 -15.60 19.36
CA LEU A 84 26.34 -16.60 18.30
C LEU A 84 25.12 -17.53 18.16
N ARG A 85 24.55 -17.96 19.28
CA ARG A 85 23.33 -18.77 19.30
C ARG A 85 22.13 -18.02 18.70
N GLU A 86 21.94 -16.75 19.06
CA GLU A 86 20.86 -15.92 18.50
C GLU A 86 21.05 -15.67 17.00
N LYS A 87 22.29 -15.46 16.53
CA LYS A 87 22.58 -15.39 15.09
C LYS A 87 22.24 -16.68 14.35
N GLY A 88 22.50 -17.84 14.96
CA GLY A 88 22.11 -19.14 14.42
C GLY A 88 20.59 -19.29 14.31
N LYS A 89 19.84 -18.95 15.36
CA LYS A 89 18.37 -19.00 15.37
C LYS A 89 17.76 -18.05 14.35
N THR A 90 18.21 -16.80 14.32
CA THR A 90 17.71 -15.80 13.35
C THR A 90 17.98 -16.22 11.91
N HIS A 91 19.14 -16.83 11.64
CA HIS A 91 19.42 -17.41 10.33
C HIS A 91 18.49 -18.59 9.99
N GLU A 92 18.25 -19.50 10.94
CA GLU A 92 17.32 -20.61 10.77
C GLU A 92 15.88 -20.12 10.49
N GLU A 93 15.41 -19.14 11.27
CA GLU A 93 14.12 -18.48 11.08
C GLU A 93 14.01 -17.78 9.73
N LEU A 94 15.07 -17.09 9.29
CA LEU A 94 15.12 -16.45 7.97
C LEU A 94 14.99 -17.48 6.84
N MET A 95 15.66 -18.63 6.96
CA MET A 95 15.57 -19.69 5.95
C MET A 95 14.17 -20.33 5.93
N LYS A 96 13.56 -20.56 7.10
CA LYS A 96 12.17 -21.01 7.21
C LYS A 96 11.19 -20.00 6.60
N ALA A 97 11.34 -18.71 6.90
CA ALA A 97 10.52 -17.64 6.35
C ALA A 97 10.64 -17.58 4.82
N LYS A 98 11.85 -17.69 4.26
CA LYS A 98 12.07 -17.77 2.81
C LYS A 98 11.39 -18.97 2.17
N GLN A 99 11.40 -20.13 2.83
CA GLN A 99 10.72 -21.32 2.31
C GLN A 99 9.19 -21.15 2.31
N LEU A 100 8.63 -20.61 3.40
CA LEU A 100 7.20 -20.30 3.49
C LEU A 100 6.78 -19.26 2.46
N ALA A 101 7.57 -18.20 2.25
CA ALA A 101 7.30 -17.19 1.24
C ALA A 101 7.19 -17.80 -0.18
N LYS A 102 8.10 -18.72 -0.53
CA LYS A 102 8.03 -19.44 -1.82
C LYS A 102 6.81 -20.35 -1.92
N GLN A 103 6.36 -20.95 -0.81
CA GLN A 103 5.15 -21.78 -0.80
C GLN A 103 3.90 -20.92 -0.96
N LEU A 104 3.86 -19.75 -0.31
CA LEU A 104 2.77 -18.79 -0.44
C LEU A 104 2.66 -18.25 -1.87
N GLU A 105 3.79 -17.86 -2.48
CA GLU A 105 3.81 -17.39 -3.87
C GLU A 105 3.24 -18.43 -4.84
N LYS A 106 3.61 -19.72 -4.66
CA LYS A 106 3.02 -20.81 -5.46
C LYS A 106 1.52 -20.96 -5.24
N LYS A 107 1.06 -20.87 -3.98
CA LYS A 107 -0.37 -20.97 -3.64
C LYS A 107 -1.16 -19.79 -4.18
N GLU A 108 -0.60 -18.59 -4.12
CA GLU A 108 -1.21 -17.39 -4.72
C GLU A 108 -1.32 -17.52 -6.24
N ALA A 109 -0.29 -18.03 -6.91
CA ALA A 109 -0.34 -18.28 -8.35
C ALA A 109 -1.39 -19.33 -8.73
N GLU A 110 -1.48 -20.43 -7.97
CA GLU A 110 -2.53 -21.46 -8.12
C GLU A 110 -3.94 -20.85 -7.95
N LEU A 111 -4.14 -20.04 -6.90
CA LEU A 111 -5.42 -19.37 -6.63
C LEU A 111 -5.79 -18.36 -7.72
N GLN A 112 -4.83 -17.56 -8.20
CA GLN A 112 -5.05 -16.61 -9.29
C GLN A 112 -5.44 -17.33 -10.58
N HIS A 113 -4.77 -18.45 -10.90
CA HIS A 113 -5.11 -19.27 -12.06
C HIS A 113 -6.54 -19.81 -11.96
N LEU A 114 -6.91 -20.38 -10.80
CA LEU A 114 -8.24 -20.92 -10.57
C LEU A 114 -9.32 -19.83 -10.61
N ALA A 115 -9.04 -18.67 -10.03
CA ALA A 115 -9.95 -17.53 -10.06
C ALA A 115 -10.19 -17.03 -11.49
N ALA A 116 -9.13 -16.94 -12.30
CA ALA A 116 -9.24 -16.57 -13.71
C ALA A 116 -10.05 -17.60 -14.50
N PHE A 117 -9.80 -18.89 -14.28
CA PHE A 117 -10.55 -19.97 -14.91
C PHE A 117 -12.05 -19.89 -14.60
N TYR A 118 -12.43 -19.80 -13.33
CA TYR A 118 -13.84 -19.74 -12.96
C TYR A 118 -14.51 -18.44 -13.37
N LYS A 119 -13.79 -17.32 -13.37
CA LYS A 119 -14.30 -16.06 -13.91
C LYS A 119 -14.66 -16.19 -15.39
N GLU A 120 -13.81 -16.84 -16.18
CA GLU A 120 -14.09 -17.09 -17.60
C GLU A 120 -15.29 -18.04 -17.78
N GLN A 121 -15.37 -19.11 -16.99
CA GLN A 121 -16.51 -20.03 -17.05
C GLN A 121 -17.83 -19.35 -16.71
N LEU A 122 -17.84 -18.49 -15.68
CA LEU A 122 -19.01 -17.69 -15.33
C LEU A 122 -19.39 -16.74 -16.46
N HIS A 123 -18.41 -16.05 -17.04
CA HIS A 123 -18.66 -15.14 -18.16
C HIS A 123 -19.29 -15.86 -19.37
N ILE A 124 -18.78 -17.03 -19.72
CA ILE A 124 -19.34 -17.86 -20.79
C ILE A 124 -20.79 -18.29 -20.46
N LEU A 125 -21.05 -18.68 -19.21
CA LEU A 125 -22.38 -19.11 -18.77
C LEU A 125 -23.37 -17.94 -18.80
N GLU A 126 -22.99 -16.79 -18.28
CA GLU A 126 -23.79 -15.55 -18.28
C GLU A 126 -24.13 -15.14 -19.71
N LYS A 127 -23.14 -15.15 -20.61
CA LYS A 127 -23.34 -14.84 -22.03
C LYS A 127 -24.32 -15.80 -22.67
N LYS A 128 -24.13 -17.12 -22.51
CA LYS A 128 -25.06 -18.12 -23.05
C LYS A 128 -26.47 -17.94 -22.49
N ASN A 129 -26.60 -17.67 -21.20
CA ASN A 129 -27.89 -17.46 -20.56
C ASN A 129 -28.61 -16.24 -21.16
N LEU A 130 -27.89 -15.14 -21.36
CA LEU A 130 -28.41 -13.94 -22.01
C LEU A 130 -28.84 -14.22 -23.45
N ASP A 131 -28.01 -14.90 -24.24
CA ASP A 131 -28.31 -15.24 -25.63
C ASP A 131 -29.58 -16.13 -25.72
N TYR A 132 -29.70 -17.13 -24.84
CA TYR A 132 -30.89 -17.98 -24.75
C TYR A 132 -32.15 -17.20 -24.35
N TYR A 133 -32.03 -16.30 -23.38
CA TYR A 133 -33.15 -15.46 -22.95
C TYR A 133 -33.63 -14.56 -24.10
N GLN A 134 -32.71 -13.89 -24.80
CA GLN A 134 -33.03 -13.04 -25.94
C GLN A 134 -33.73 -13.84 -27.04
N GLN A 135 -33.16 -14.97 -27.45
CA GLN A 135 -33.74 -15.82 -28.48
C GLN A 135 -35.14 -16.33 -28.08
N THR A 136 -35.32 -16.73 -26.83
CA THR A 136 -36.60 -17.21 -26.32
C THR A 136 -37.64 -16.09 -26.28
N SER A 137 -37.24 -14.89 -25.86
CA SER A 137 -38.12 -13.72 -25.86
C SER A 137 -38.54 -13.33 -27.27
N GLU A 138 -37.62 -13.36 -28.23
CA GLU A 138 -37.92 -13.09 -29.64
C GLU A 138 -38.91 -14.10 -30.21
N GLN A 139 -38.67 -15.40 -29.99
CA GLN A 139 -39.57 -16.47 -30.43
C GLN A 139 -40.96 -16.35 -29.79
N TYR A 140 -41.02 -16.01 -28.51
CA TYR A 140 -42.28 -15.80 -27.81
C TYR A 140 -43.04 -14.62 -28.41
N ASN A 141 -42.38 -13.48 -28.60
CA ASN A 141 -43.00 -12.29 -29.18
C ASN A 141 -43.45 -12.56 -30.62
N GLU A 142 -42.63 -13.21 -31.44
CA GLU A 142 -43.02 -13.58 -32.80
C GLU A 142 -44.23 -14.54 -32.82
N ALA A 143 -44.28 -15.50 -31.88
CA ALA A 143 -45.42 -16.39 -31.75
C ALA A 143 -46.68 -15.64 -31.28
N ALA A 144 -46.53 -14.68 -30.37
CA ALA A 144 -47.61 -13.81 -29.92
C ALA A 144 -48.14 -12.95 -31.07
N ASP A 145 -47.28 -12.29 -31.83
CA ASP A 145 -47.65 -11.47 -32.99
C ASP A 145 -48.37 -12.31 -34.06
N LYS A 146 -47.88 -13.52 -34.34
CA LYS A 146 -48.55 -14.47 -35.24
C LYS A 146 -49.92 -14.85 -34.72
N ALA A 147 -50.04 -15.16 -33.42
CA ALA A 147 -51.32 -15.49 -32.82
C ALA A 147 -52.29 -14.31 -32.90
N GLU A 148 -51.84 -13.09 -32.58
CA GLU A 148 -52.65 -11.87 -32.69
C GLU A 148 -53.10 -11.60 -34.13
N ALA A 149 -52.23 -11.83 -35.13
CA ALA A 149 -52.60 -11.69 -36.54
C ALA A 149 -53.68 -12.69 -36.97
N HIS A 150 -53.72 -13.88 -36.36
CA HIS A 150 -54.74 -14.90 -36.64
C HIS A 150 -56.01 -14.76 -35.78
N ILE A 151 -55.91 -14.10 -34.62
CA ILE A 151 -57.07 -13.77 -33.79
C ILE A 151 -57.77 -12.59 -34.46
N LYS A 152 -58.88 -12.89 -35.14
CA LYS A 152 -59.73 -11.85 -35.73
C LYS A 152 -60.20 -10.92 -34.60
N PRO A 153 -59.83 -9.62 -34.61
CA PRO A 153 -60.38 -8.68 -33.64
C PRO A 153 -61.89 -8.77 -33.75
N ARG A 154 -62.58 -9.10 -32.67
CA ARG A 154 -64.05 -9.04 -32.68
C ARG A 154 -64.37 -7.57 -32.95
N PRO A 155 -64.98 -7.24 -34.10
CA PRO A 155 -65.43 -5.87 -34.29
C PRO A 155 -66.42 -5.63 -33.16
N ALA A 156 -66.11 -4.63 -32.32
CA ALA A 156 -67.07 -4.09 -31.37
C ALA A 156 -68.12 -3.33 -32.19
N VAL A 157 -68.90 -4.08 -32.98
CA VAL A 157 -70.00 -3.52 -33.76
C VAL A 157 -71.00 -3.03 -32.74
N SER A 158 -71.16 -1.72 -32.65
CA SER A 158 -72.26 -1.13 -31.90
C SER A 158 -73.55 -1.72 -32.44
N ILE A 159 -74.29 -2.42 -31.58
CA ILE A 159 -75.57 -3.00 -31.93
C ILE A 159 -76.57 -1.85 -32.06
N CYS A 160 -77.19 -1.74 -33.24
CA CYS A 160 -78.22 -0.75 -33.56
C CYS A 160 -77.73 0.72 -33.40
N PRO A 161 -76.67 1.15 -34.11
CA PRO A 161 -76.04 2.46 -33.91
C PRO A 161 -76.97 3.63 -34.19
N GLU A 162 -77.78 3.53 -35.25
CA GLU A 162 -78.75 4.57 -35.62
C GLU A 162 -79.83 4.75 -34.55
N LEU A 163 -80.41 3.66 -34.05
CA LEU A 163 -81.40 3.69 -32.97
C LEU A 163 -80.77 4.18 -31.66
N GLN A 164 -79.52 3.81 -31.37
CA GLN A 164 -78.78 4.32 -30.22
C GLN A 164 -78.64 5.84 -30.29
N ALA A 165 -78.26 6.38 -31.47
CA ALA A 165 -78.15 7.82 -31.68
C ALA A 165 -79.51 8.52 -31.52
N GLN A 166 -80.58 7.95 -32.07
CA GLN A 166 -81.94 8.50 -31.99
C GLN A 166 -82.49 8.51 -30.55
N VAL A 167 -82.27 7.44 -29.77
CA VAL A 167 -82.64 7.39 -28.35
C VAL A 167 -81.89 8.46 -27.56
N LEU A 168 -80.57 8.57 -27.76
CA LEU A 168 -79.75 9.58 -27.07
C LEU A 168 -80.15 10.99 -27.46
N HIS A 169 -80.49 11.23 -28.73
CA HIS A 169 -80.97 12.51 -29.19
C HIS A 169 -82.33 12.85 -28.57
N CYS A 170 -83.29 11.92 -28.57
CA CYS A 170 -84.62 12.17 -28.01
C CYS A 170 -84.58 12.55 -26.53
N TYR A 171 -83.82 11.83 -25.70
CA TYR A 171 -83.72 12.15 -24.27
C TYR A 171 -83.00 13.48 -24.00
N ARG A 172 -82.11 13.90 -24.88
CA ARG A 172 -81.42 15.20 -24.79
C ARG A 172 -82.38 16.37 -25.02
N GLU A 173 -83.28 16.22 -25.99
CA GLU A 173 -84.31 17.21 -26.33
C GLU A 173 -85.50 17.18 -25.34
N ASN A 174 -85.78 16.05 -24.70
CA ASN A 174 -86.98 15.83 -23.87
C ASN A 174 -86.67 15.54 -22.38
N GLN A 175 -85.78 16.31 -21.76
CA GLN A 175 -85.29 16.04 -20.39
C GLN A 175 -86.39 16.04 -19.32
N GLN A 176 -87.41 16.89 -19.47
CA GLN A 176 -88.55 17.00 -18.52
C GLN A 176 -89.74 16.11 -18.92
N GLN A 177 -89.73 15.53 -20.13
CA GLN A 177 -90.86 14.81 -20.73
C GLN A 177 -90.40 13.50 -21.37
N THR A 178 -89.58 12.74 -20.63
CA THR A 178 -88.87 11.54 -21.08
C THR A 178 -89.77 10.43 -21.65
N LEU A 179 -91.05 10.39 -21.25
CA LEU A 179 -92.02 9.41 -21.75
C LEU A 179 -92.30 9.54 -23.27
N HIS A 180 -92.07 10.70 -23.88
CA HIS A 180 -92.19 10.87 -25.35
C HIS A 180 -91.15 10.04 -26.11
N CYS A 181 -90.04 9.67 -25.47
CA CYS A 181 -88.99 8.84 -26.05
C CYS A 181 -89.24 7.33 -25.87
N SER A 182 -90.38 6.93 -25.29
CA SER A 182 -90.69 5.53 -25.02
C SER A 182 -90.75 4.67 -26.29
N THR A 183 -91.30 5.19 -27.38
CA THR A 183 -91.40 4.48 -28.67
C THR A 183 -90.00 4.17 -29.24
N VAL A 184 -89.14 5.18 -29.35
CA VAL A 184 -87.77 5.00 -29.89
C VAL A 184 -86.90 4.14 -28.96
N ALA A 185 -87.09 4.26 -27.64
CA ALA A 185 -86.39 3.41 -26.67
C ALA A 185 -86.82 1.93 -26.79
N LYS A 186 -88.10 1.67 -27.08
CA LYS A 186 -88.61 0.31 -27.32
C LYS A 186 -88.03 -0.27 -28.61
N GLU A 187 -88.01 0.49 -29.69
CA GLU A 187 -87.42 0.06 -30.96
C GLU A 187 -85.93 -0.26 -30.83
N TYR A 188 -85.17 0.55 -30.08
CA TYR A 188 -83.78 0.26 -29.76
C TYR A 188 -83.63 -1.05 -28.98
N MET A 189 -84.49 -1.27 -27.98
CA MET A 189 -84.45 -2.49 -27.17
C MET A 189 -84.81 -3.74 -27.98
N ASP A 190 -85.82 -3.66 -28.82
CA ASP A 190 -86.23 -4.75 -29.72
C ASP A 190 -85.10 -5.09 -30.70
N CYS A 191 -84.41 -4.09 -31.23
CA CYS A 191 -83.24 -4.27 -32.09
C CYS A 191 -82.08 -4.97 -31.35
N ILE A 192 -81.77 -4.58 -30.10
CA ILE A 192 -80.76 -5.28 -29.27
C ILE A 192 -81.16 -6.73 -29.04
N GLN A 193 -82.43 -7.00 -28.71
CA GLN A 193 -82.90 -8.35 -28.44
C GLN A 193 -82.84 -9.24 -29.68
N ALA A 194 -83.21 -8.71 -30.85
CA ALA A 194 -83.06 -9.40 -32.12
C ALA A 194 -81.60 -9.73 -32.40
N ALA A 195 -80.69 -8.75 -32.28
CA ALA A 195 -79.26 -8.96 -32.48
C ALA A 195 -78.68 -9.98 -31.52
N LYS A 196 -79.06 -9.94 -30.23
CA LYS A 196 -78.64 -10.91 -29.20
C LYS A 196 -79.06 -12.34 -29.57
N LYS A 197 -80.29 -12.53 -30.06
CA LYS A 197 -80.78 -13.84 -30.52
C LYS A 197 -79.97 -14.36 -31.72
N THR A 198 -79.59 -13.50 -32.66
CA THR A 198 -78.79 -13.89 -33.82
C THR A 198 -77.32 -14.17 -33.50
N LEU A 199 -76.72 -13.41 -32.57
CA LEU A 199 -75.32 -13.56 -32.16
C LEU A 199 -75.07 -14.81 -31.29
N LEU A 200 -76.07 -15.28 -30.53
CA LEU A 200 -75.95 -16.47 -29.68
C LEU A 200 -75.97 -17.81 -30.44
N ILE A 201 -76.21 -17.82 -31.76
CA ILE A 201 -76.44 -19.06 -32.53
C ILE A 201 -75.18 -19.62 -33.22
N ASN A 202 -74.06 -18.89 -33.30
CA ASN A 202 -72.90 -19.35 -34.09
C ASN A 202 -71.59 -19.34 -33.31
N HIS A 203 -71.44 -20.27 -32.36
CA HIS A 203 -70.12 -20.69 -31.87
C HIS A 203 -70.16 -22.18 -31.47
N GLY A 204 -70.06 -23.06 -32.46
CA GLY A 204 -69.83 -24.49 -32.33
C GLY A 204 -68.89 -24.94 -33.44
#